data_AF-A0ABD3PU35-F1
#
_entry.id   AF-A0ABD3PU35-F1
#
_cell.length_a   1.000
_cell.length_b   1.000
_cell.length_c   1.000
_cell.angle_alpha   90.00
_cell.angle_beta   90.00
_cell.angle_gamma   90.00
#
_symmetry.space_group_name_H-M   'P 1'
#
loop_
_entity.id
_entity.type
_entity.pdbx_description
1 polymer ?
#
loop_
_entity_poly.entity_id
_entity_poly.type
_entity_poly.pdbx_seq_one_letter_code
_entity_poly.pdbx_strand_id
1 'polypeptide(L)'
;MLILLILTALLSGSSAFIAPHTTPLTAFATSKNAKQATSLRVLPESVMLGGPEAAQSYFFLWFFGGSGGAGVALRQFPQQLEKFNGLRAMSADGPTKGGETVGISKLCLYPRDICKADLAKVLSNKLSVEKMVEKGPKPNYLSTKGYLCFESFAEANKGCNPLTVRAVFDALSTGDIVAPDVAQLKLDSFSNEQSPDYSVFKSELLKTKLAGFSSIAFLLFLLGPIVGSTCLESFALGWFPETLGKWYS
;
A
#
# COMPACT_ATOMS: atom_id res chain seq x y z
N MET A 1 -5.72 8.92 -13.12
CA MET A 1 -5.07 7.98 -14.07
C MET A 1 -4.36 6.82 -13.40
N LEU A 2 -3.52 7.01 -12.37
CA LEU A 2 -2.77 5.90 -11.73
C LEU A 2 -3.69 4.83 -11.08
N ILE A 3 -4.77 5.25 -10.41
CA ILE A 3 -5.77 4.33 -9.83
C ILE A 3 -6.44 3.49 -10.93
N LEU A 4 -6.71 4.07 -12.10
CA LEU A 4 -7.30 3.36 -13.24
C LEU A 4 -6.32 2.32 -13.80
N LEU A 5 -5.03 2.65 -13.87
CA LEU A 5 -3.95 1.76 -14.30
C LEU A 5 -3.74 0.59 -13.34
N ILE A 6 -3.80 0.84 -12.03
CA ILE A 6 -3.72 -0.19 -10.99
C ILE A 6 -4.96 -1.10 -11.07
N LEU A 7 -6.16 -0.54 -11.25
CA LEU A 7 -7.38 -1.33 -11.46
C LEU A 7 -7.30 -2.21 -12.70
N THR A 8 -6.81 -1.69 -13.83
CA THR A 8 -6.64 -2.48 -15.07
C THR A 8 -5.58 -3.57 -14.92
N ALA A 9 -4.49 -3.31 -14.18
CA ALA A 9 -3.45 -4.32 -13.92
C ALA A 9 -3.95 -5.43 -12.99
N LEU A 10 -4.76 -5.10 -11.97
CA LEU A 10 -5.37 -6.07 -11.06
C LEU A 10 -6.43 -6.95 -11.77
N LEU A 11 -7.16 -6.39 -12.74
CA LEU A 11 -8.08 -7.14 -13.60
C LEU A 11 -7.37 -8.09 -14.57
N SER A 12 -6.11 -7.81 -14.92
CA SER A 12 -5.31 -8.64 -15.85
C SER A 12 -4.55 -9.77 -15.13
N GLY A 13 -4.12 -9.54 -13.89
CA GLY A 13 -3.34 -10.50 -13.10
C GLY A 13 -4.15 -11.68 -12.56
N SER A 14 -5.48 -11.56 -12.47
CA SER A 14 -6.37 -12.65 -12.05
C SER A 14 -6.42 -13.81 -13.05
N SER A 15 -6.05 -13.58 -14.31
CA SER A 15 -5.95 -14.64 -15.33
C SER A 15 -4.73 -15.55 -15.15
N ALA A 16 -3.70 -15.13 -14.40
CA ALA A 16 -2.44 -15.86 -14.27
C ALA A 16 -2.41 -16.90 -13.13
N PHE A 17 -3.43 -16.93 -12.26
CA PHE A 17 -3.58 -17.90 -11.17
C PHE A 17 -4.60 -19.01 -11.48
N ILE A 18 -5.07 -19.09 -12.73
CA ILE A 18 -5.93 -20.18 -13.20
C ILE A 18 -5.04 -21.42 -13.34
N ALA A 19 -5.24 -22.41 -12.47
CA ALA A 19 -4.56 -23.70 -12.59
C ALA A 19 -4.88 -24.34 -13.96
N PRO A 20 -3.88 -24.87 -14.69
CA PRO A 20 -4.15 -25.60 -15.91
C PRO A 20 -4.83 -26.93 -15.56
N HIS A 21 -6.00 -27.17 -16.17
CA HIS A 21 -6.76 -28.41 -16.04
C HIS A 21 -5.91 -29.62 -16.48
N THR A 22 -5.53 -30.49 -15.54
CA THR A 22 -5.14 -31.87 -15.87
C THR A 22 -6.40 -32.73 -15.97
N THR A 23 -6.84 -32.98 -17.20
CA THR A 23 -7.84 -33.99 -17.57
C THR A 23 -7.39 -35.40 -17.22
N PRO A 24 -8.34 -36.28 -16.81
CA PRO A 24 -8.42 -37.60 -17.42
C PRO A 24 -9.73 -37.75 -18.23
N LEU A 25 -9.57 -38.41 -19.37
CA LEU A 25 -10.57 -38.73 -20.38
C LEU A 25 -11.81 -39.46 -19.81
N THR A 26 -13.00 -39.02 -20.22
CA THR A 26 -14.08 -39.93 -20.63
C THR A 26 -15.07 -39.15 -21.49
N ALA A 27 -15.27 -39.64 -22.71
CA ALA A 27 -16.16 -39.09 -23.71
C ALA A 27 -17.62 -39.39 -23.35
N PHE A 28 -18.51 -38.41 -23.53
CA PHE A 28 -19.76 -38.57 -24.28
C PHE A 28 -20.24 -37.20 -24.78
N ALA A 29 -20.54 -37.15 -26.07
CA ALA A 29 -20.95 -35.96 -26.78
C ALA A 29 -22.40 -35.57 -26.48
N THR A 30 -22.66 -34.29 -26.26
CA THR A 30 -23.76 -33.57 -26.95
C THR A 30 -23.55 -32.07 -26.86
N SER A 31 -23.44 -31.46 -28.03
CA SER A 31 -23.31 -30.03 -28.25
C SER A 31 -24.59 -29.28 -27.92
N LYS A 32 -24.51 -28.27 -27.04
CA LYS A 32 -25.28 -27.03 -27.15
C LYS A 32 -24.37 -25.87 -26.72
N ASN A 33 -24.23 -24.91 -27.62
CA ASN A 33 -23.57 -23.62 -27.40
C ASN A 33 -24.23 -22.88 -26.22
N ALA A 34 -23.73 -23.12 -25.02
CA ALA A 34 -23.91 -22.21 -23.90
C ALA A 34 -22.78 -21.19 -24.00
N LYS A 35 -23.13 -19.91 -24.22
CA LYS A 35 -22.23 -18.80 -23.94
C LYS A 35 -21.83 -18.95 -22.47
N GLN A 36 -20.68 -19.56 -22.21
CA GLN A 36 -20.06 -19.55 -20.89
C GLN A 36 -19.73 -18.09 -20.60
N ALA A 37 -20.63 -17.42 -19.90
CA ALA A 37 -20.21 -16.35 -19.01
C ALA A 37 -19.11 -16.96 -18.16
N THR A 38 -17.90 -16.41 -18.29
CA THR A 38 -16.75 -16.76 -17.46
C THR A 38 -17.08 -16.32 -16.04
N SER A 39 -17.95 -17.08 -15.34
CA SER A 39 -18.11 -16.94 -13.90
C SER A 39 -16.76 -17.38 -13.35
N LEU A 40 -16.04 -16.42 -12.77
CA LEU A 40 -14.78 -16.64 -12.10
C LEU A 40 -15.05 -17.66 -10.98
N ARG A 41 -14.78 -18.94 -11.22
CA ARG A 41 -14.96 -20.00 -10.21
C ARG A 41 -13.84 -19.82 -9.19
N VAL A 42 -14.11 -19.06 -8.13
CA VAL A 42 -13.12 -18.77 -7.09
C VAL A 42 -13.11 -19.86 -6.01
N LEU A 43 -14.16 -20.66 -5.90
CA LEU A 43 -14.26 -21.73 -4.91
C LEU A 43 -13.49 -23.00 -5.34
N PRO A 44 -12.68 -23.60 -4.44
CA PRO A 44 -12.07 -24.89 -4.69
C PRO A 44 -13.13 -25.99 -4.81
N GLU A 45 -12.88 -26.95 -5.71
CA GLU A 45 -13.83 -28.02 -6.07
C GLU A 45 -14.26 -28.87 -4.86
N SER A 46 -13.39 -28.98 -3.85
CA SER A 46 -13.69 -29.63 -2.56
C SER A 46 -14.83 -28.98 -1.77
N VAL A 47 -15.08 -27.69 -1.95
CA VAL A 47 -16.21 -26.98 -1.30
C VAL A 47 -17.52 -27.26 -2.02
N MET A 48 -17.47 -27.41 -3.34
CA MET A 48 -18.65 -27.77 -4.14
C MET A 48 -19.06 -29.23 -3.92
N LEU A 49 -18.08 -30.11 -3.74
CA LEU A 49 -18.31 -31.53 -3.45
C LEU A 49 -18.61 -31.81 -1.97
N GLY A 50 -18.21 -30.92 -1.06
CA GLY A 50 -18.39 -31.05 0.39
C GLY A 50 -19.79 -30.70 0.92
N GLY A 51 -20.69 -30.24 0.05
CA GLY A 51 -22.07 -29.92 0.41
C GLY A 51 -22.24 -28.63 1.24
N PRO A 52 -23.44 -28.36 1.76
CA PRO A 52 -23.79 -27.09 2.39
C PRO A 52 -22.93 -26.72 3.60
N GLU A 53 -22.52 -27.69 4.42
CA GLU A 53 -21.73 -27.47 5.63
C GLU A 53 -20.30 -26.99 5.32
N ALA A 54 -19.69 -27.52 4.25
CA ALA A 54 -18.39 -27.04 3.76
C ALA A 54 -18.49 -25.61 3.22
N ALA A 55 -19.57 -25.28 2.50
CA ALA A 55 -19.83 -23.93 2.00
C ALA A 55 -20.08 -22.92 3.14
N GLN A 56 -20.80 -23.31 4.19
CA GLN A 56 -21.01 -22.48 5.37
C GLN A 56 -19.69 -22.19 6.11
N SER A 57 -18.84 -23.21 6.27
CA SER A 57 -17.51 -23.05 6.89
C SER A 57 -16.62 -22.10 6.08
N TYR A 58 -16.62 -22.25 4.75
CA TYR A 58 -15.91 -21.34 3.85
C TYR A 58 -16.46 -19.92 3.91
N PHE A 59 -17.78 -19.76 3.93
CA PHE A 59 -18.41 -18.46 4.13
C PHE A 59 -17.90 -17.81 5.42
N PHE A 60 -17.90 -18.51 6.55
CA PHE A 60 -17.45 -17.94 7.82
C PHE A 60 -15.97 -17.56 7.79
N LEU A 61 -15.10 -18.38 7.20
CA LEU A 61 -13.68 -18.06 7.07
C LEU A 61 -13.47 -16.76 6.27
N TRP A 62 -14.11 -16.65 5.10
CA TRP A 62 -13.95 -15.48 4.23
C TRP A 62 -14.70 -14.26 4.71
N PHE A 63 -15.86 -14.42 5.35
CA PHE A 63 -16.65 -13.34 5.92
C PHE A 63 -15.96 -12.74 7.14
N PHE A 64 -15.49 -13.56 8.08
CA PHE A 64 -14.79 -13.05 9.27
C PHE A 64 -13.36 -12.62 8.97
N GLY A 65 -12.62 -13.37 8.14
CA GLY A 65 -11.30 -12.95 7.68
C GLY A 65 -11.35 -11.66 6.85
N GLY A 66 -12.33 -11.57 5.95
CA GLY A 66 -12.59 -10.41 5.12
C GLY A 66 -13.06 -9.19 5.89
N SER A 67 -13.98 -9.35 6.85
CA SER A 67 -14.45 -8.24 7.70
C SER A 67 -13.33 -7.67 8.59
N GLY A 68 -12.41 -8.52 9.09
CA GLY A 68 -11.21 -8.07 9.77
C GLY A 68 -10.32 -7.20 8.87
N GLY A 69 -10.04 -7.65 7.64
CA GLY A 69 -9.30 -6.87 6.64
C GLY A 69 -10.01 -5.56 6.27
N ALA A 70 -11.33 -5.58 6.12
CA ALA A 70 -12.14 -4.41 5.81
C ALA A 70 -12.07 -3.38 6.93
N GLY A 71 -12.11 -3.82 8.20
CA GLY A 71 -11.94 -2.94 9.36
C GLY A 71 -10.58 -2.23 9.38
N VAL A 72 -9.50 -2.95 9.06
CA VAL A 72 -8.16 -2.34 8.92
C VAL A 72 -8.14 -1.32 7.79
N ALA A 73 -8.68 -1.67 6.62
CA ALA A 73 -8.75 -0.77 5.48
C ALA A 73 -9.55 0.51 5.80
N LEU A 74 -10.72 0.39 6.41
CA LEU A 74 -11.57 1.53 6.80
C LEU A 74 -10.89 2.48 7.78
N ARG A 75 -9.98 1.98 8.64
CA ARG A 75 -9.17 2.82 9.52
C ARG A 75 -7.99 3.47 8.80
N GLN A 76 -7.36 2.74 7.88
CA GLN A 76 -6.14 3.18 7.22
C GLN A 76 -6.42 4.19 6.09
N PHE A 77 -7.52 4.06 5.36
CA PHE A 77 -7.87 4.97 4.25
C PHE A 77 -8.00 6.45 4.68
N PRO A 78 -8.78 6.81 5.72
CA PRO A 78 -8.89 8.19 6.17
C PRO A 78 -7.54 8.77 6.59
N GLN A 79 -6.72 8.00 7.30
CA GLN A 79 -5.38 8.43 7.73
C GLN A 79 -4.45 8.71 6.54
N GLN A 80 -4.51 7.87 5.50
CA GLN A 80 -3.72 8.09 4.28
C GLN A 80 -4.22 9.31 3.49
N LEU A 81 -5.53 9.52 3.45
CA LEU A 81 -6.12 10.71 2.82
C LEU A 81 -5.72 11.99 3.57
N GLU A 82 -5.73 11.97 4.89
CA GLU A 82 -5.28 13.09 5.73
C GLU A 82 -3.81 13.41 5.49
N LYS A 83 -2.94 12.38 5.45
CA LYS A 83 -1.52 12.55 5.10
C LYS A 83 -1.32 13.15 3.72
N PHE A 84 -2.12 12.71 2.74
CA PHE A 84 -2.06 13.23 1.38
C PHE A 84 -2.53 14.70 1.31
N ASN A 85 -3.61 15.03 2.02
CA ASN A 85 -4.10 16.40 2.11
C ASN A 85 -3.09 17.31 2.83
N GLY A 86 -2.47 16.82 3.91
CA GLY A 86 -1.39 17.52 4.60
C GLY A 86 -0.20 17.77 3.68
N LEU A 87 0.21 16.77 2.90
CA LEU A 87 1.30 16.94 1.92
C LEU A 87 0.95 17.98 0.85
N ARG A 88 -0.30 18.01 0.37
CA ARG A 88 -0.77 19.03 -0.58
C ARG A 88 -0.84 20.42 0.05
N ALA A 89 -1.24 20.53 1.31
CA ALA A 89 -1.28 21.81 2.02
C ALA A 89 0.13 22.42 2.12
N MET A 90 1.16 21.59 2.32
CA MET A 90 2.57 22.02 2.35
C MET A 90 3.11 22.52 0.99
N SER A 91 2.32 22.49 -0.09
CA SER A 91 2.71 23.04 -1.39
C SER A 91 3.00 24.54 -1.35
N ALA A 92 2.25 25.28 -0.53
CA ALA A 92 2.38 26.73 -0.35
C ALA A 92 3.31 27.11 0.82
N ASP A 93 3.71 26.14 1.65
CA ASP A 93 4.41 26.42 2.90
C ASP A 93 5.93 26.48 2.76
N GLY A 94 6.49 27.50 3.42
CA GLY A 94 7.91 27.68 3.68
C GLY A 94 8.67 28.34 2.53
N PRO A 95 9.63 29.24 2.84
CA PRO A 95 10.52 29.80 1.84
C PRO A 95 11.33 28.66 1.22
N THR A 96 11.20 28.48 -0.10
CA THR A 96 12.17 27.66 -0.83
C THR A 96 13.39 28.52 -1.11
N LYS A 97 14.58 27.93 -1.01
CA LYS A 97 15.80 28.60 -1.49
C LYS A 97 15.82 28.77 -3.01
N GLY A 98 14.89 28.13 -3.73
CA GLY A 98 14.87 28.13 -5.19
C GLY A 98 16.06 27.39 -5.80
N GLY A 99 16.21 27.50 -7.11
CA GLY A 99 17.33 26.91 -7.85
C GLY A 99 17.02 25.53 -8.42
N GLU A 100 18.08 24.74 -8.63
CA GLU A 100 18.00 23.43 -9.28
C GLU A 100 17.19 22.43 -8.44
N THR A 101 16.32 21.68 -9.11
CA THR A 101 15.48 20.68 -8.46
C THR A 101 16.15 19.31 -8.45
N VAL A 102 15.75 18.46 -7.51
CA VAL A 102 16.28 17.11 -7.34
C VAL A 102 15.81 16.17 -8.46
N GLY A 103 14.64 16.44 -9.03
CA GLY A 103 14.02 15.60 -10.06
C GLY A 103 13.28 14.41 -9.45
N ILE A 104 12.47 14.62 -8.40
CA ILE A 104 11.70 13.52 -7.81
C ILE A 104 10.65 13.00 -8.80
N SER A 105 10.43 11.70 -8.79
CA SER A 105 9.42 11.08 -9.66
C SER A 105 8.02 11.62 -9.33
N LYS A 106 7.21 11.91 -10.35
CA LYS A 106 5.79 12.27 -10.19
C LYS A 106 4.98 11.17 -9.49
N LEU A 107 5.47 9.93 -9.50
CA LEU A 107 4.86 8.81 -8.79
C LEU A 107 4.92 8.94 -7.26
N CYS A 108 5.82 9.78 -6.73
CA CYS A 108 5.89 10.06 -5.29
C CYS A 108 4.74 10.96 -4.80
N LEU A 109 3.95 11.53 -5.72
CA LEU A 109 2.79 12.40 -5.47
C LEU A 109 3.05 13.66 -4.62
N TYR A 110 4.29 14.16 -4.62
CA TYR A 110 4.59 15.47 -4.03
C TYR A 110 3.98 16.58 -4.89
N PRO A 111 3.48 17.67 -4.25
CA PRO A 111 2.85 18.77 -4.97
C PRO A 111 3.82 19.58 -5.83
N ARG A 112 5.11 19.60 -5.47
CA ARG A 112 6.20 20.25 -6.19
C ARG A 112 7.48 19.44 -6.02
N ASP A 113 8.43 19.62 -6.94
CA ASP A 113 9.77 19.07 -6.80
C ASP A 113 10.54 19.79 -5.68
N ILE A 114 11.57 19.13 -5.16
CA ILE A 114 12.38 19.60 -4.04
C ILE A 114 13.63 20.30 -4.59
N CYS A 115 13.98 21.46 -4.04
CA CYS A 115 15.23 22.14 -4.40
C CYS A 115 16.44 21.45 -3.75
N LYS A 116 17.52 21.26 -4.53
CA LYS A 116 18.77 20.66 -4.03
C LYS A 116 19.33 21.41 -2.82
N ALA A 117 19.24 22.73 -2.81
CA ALA A 117 19.71 23.57 -1.70
C ALA A 117 18.91 23.40 -0.40
N ASP A 118 17.61 23.12 -0.51
CA ASP A 118 16.76 22.82 0.66
C ASP A 118 17.07 21.43 1.18
N LEU A 119 17.26 20.45 0.28
CA LEU A 119 17.65 19.09 0.65
C LEU A 119 19.01 19.06 1.34
N ALA A 120 20.01 19.73 0.76
CA ALA A 120 21.34 19.88 1.37
C ALA A 120 21.26 20.50 2.77
N LYS A 121 20.39 21.50 2.97
CA LYS A 121 20.20 22.13 4.28
C LYS A 121 19.71 21.12 5.33
N VAL A 122 18.70 20.30 4.98
CA VAL A 122 18.15 19.27 5.88
C VAL A 122 19.19 18.17 6.17
N LEU A 123 19.92 17.72 5.15
CA LEU A 123 20.96 16.69 5.31
C LEU A 123 22.19 17.19 6.06
N SER A 124 22.49 18.49 6.01
CA SER A 124 23.59 19.13 6.74
C SER A 124 23.29 19.41 8.22
N ASN A 125 22.18 18.87 8.76
CA ASN A 125 21.84 19.09 10.16
C ASN A 125 22.92 18.51 11.08
N LYS A 126 23.40 19.32 12.02
CA LYS A 126 24.49 18.95 12.95
C LYS A 126 24.02 18.08 14.11
N LEU A 127 22.71 17.94 14.31
CA LEU A 127 22.17 17.01 15.33
C LEU A 127 22.26 15.57 14.81
N SER A 128 22.82 14.67 15.62
CA SER A 128 22.71 13.23 15.37
C SER A 128 21.27 12.76 15.60
N VAL A 129 20.87 11.66 14.96
CA VAL A 129 19.52 11.11 15.13
C VAL A 129 19.21 10.80 16.59
N GLU A 130 20.16 10.28 17.36
CA GLU A 130 19.97 9.99 18.79
C GLU A 130 19.64 11.25 19.58
N LYS A 131 20.26 12.38 19.25
CA LYS A 131 19.98 13.66 19.88
C LYS A 131 18.63 14.23 19.45
N MET A 132 18.19 13.97 18.22
CA MET A 132 16.84 14.31 17.77
C MET A 132 15.78 13.51 18.55
N VAL A 133 16.02 12.22 18.80
CA VAL A 133 15.15 11.35 19.61
C VAL A 133 15.11 11.77 21.08
N GLU A 134 16.26 12.13 21.64
CA GLU A 134 16.39 12.51 23.05
C GLU A 134 15.65 13.83 23.35
N LYS A 135 15.83 14.84 22.50
CA LYS A 135 15.33 16.21 22.71
C LYS A 135 13.97 16.48 22.07
N GLY A 136 13.62 15.73 21.02
CA GLY A 136 12.41 15.99 20.25
C GLY A 136 11.12 15.61 20.99
N PRO A 137 9.95 16.02 20.47
CA PRO A 137 8.66 15.63 21.01
C PRO A 137 8.48 14.11 21.01
N LYS A 138 7.76 13.59 22.00
CA LYS A 138 7.47 12.16 22.17
C LYS A 138 5.96 11.89 22.06
N PRO A 139 5.37 11.97 20.86
CA PRO A 139 3.91 11.92 20.68
C PRO A 139 3.30 10.53 20.91
N ASN A 140 4.10 9.46 20.88
CA ASN A 140 3.59 8.09 20.93
C ASN A 140 4.49 7.15 21.74
N TYR A 141 4.00 5.94 22.05
CA TYR A 141 4.75 4.95 22.81
C TYR A 141 6.11 4.58 22.19
N LEU A 142 6.22 4.53 20.87
CA LEU A 142 7.48 4.17 20.21
C LEU A 142 8.52 5.28 20.35
N SER A 143 8.10 6.55 20.31
CA SER A 143 8.99 7.69 20.58
C SER A 143 9.54 7.68 22.01
N THR A 144 8.76 7.21 23.00
CA THR A 144 9.26 7.06 24.37
C THR A 144 10.22 5.88 24.53
N LYS A 145 10.15 4.90 23.62
CA LYS A 145 11.10 3.78 23.51
C LYS A 145 12.34 4.10 22.67
N GLY A 146 12.50 5.34 22.22
CA GLY A 146 13.71 5.78 21.53
C GLY A 146 13.64 5.64 20.00
N TYR A 147 12.47 5.47 19.41
CA TYR A 147 12.32 5.57 17.96
C TYR A 147 12.25 7.03 17.51
N LEU A 148 12.83 7.32 16.34
CA LEU A 148 12.70 8.64 15.72
C LEU A 148 11.30 8.77 15.10
N CYS A 149 10.56 9.78 15.55
CA CYS A 149 9.28 10.16 14.96
C CYS A 149 9.41 11.39 14.07
N PHE A 150 8.46 11.56 13.15
CA PHE A 150 8.46 12.69 12.23
C PHE A 150 8.46 14.04 12.97
N GLU A 151 7.73 14.16 14.07
CA GLU A 151 7.65 15.37 14.88
C GLU A 151 9.00 15.74 15.50
N SER A 152 9.75 14.75 15.99
CA SER A 152 11.11 14.92 16.51
C SER A 152 12.08 15.35 15.41
N PHE A 153 11.96 14.75 14.23
CA PHE A 153 12.77 15.12 13.06
C PHE A 153 12.43 16.53 12.55
N ALA A 154 11.14 16.90 12.51
CA ALA A 154 10.69 18.21 12.09
C ALA A 154 11.11 19.31 13.07
N GLU A 155 11.04 19.04 14.37
CA GLU A 155 11.54 19.91 15.43
C GLU A 155 13.04 20.19 15.27
N ALA A 156 13.83 19.13 15.02
CA ALA A 156 15.28 19.25 14.82
C ALA A 156 15.65 20.03 13.55
N ASN A 157 14.74 20.10 12.58
CA ASN A 157 14.92 20.80 11.30
C ASN A 157 14.07 22.09 11.21
N LYS A 158 13.74 22.70 12.35
CA LYS A 158 13.04 23.99 12.40
C LYS A 158 13.74 25.04 11.52
N GLY A 159 12.94 25.72 10.68
CA GLY A 159 13.44 26.71 9.73
C GLY A 159 13.97 26.12 8.41
N CYS A 160 13.86 24.82 8.19
CA CYS A 160 13.97 24.22 6.85
C CYS A 160 12.61 24.19 6.14
N ASN A 161 12.64 23.97 4.82
CA ASN A 161 11.41 23.82 4.06
C ASN A 161 10.63 22.58 4.55
N PRO A 162 9.38 22.72 5.01
CA PRO A 162 8.63 21.61 5.62
C PRO A 162 8.36 20.47 4.65
N LEU A 163 8.17 20.78 3.36
CA LEU A 163 7.98 19.77 2.32
C LEU A 163 9.25 18.92 2.15
N THR A 164 10.43 19.56 2.16
CA THR A 164 11.71 18.87 2.09
C THR A 164 11.96 18.00 3.32
N VAL A 165 11.68 18.52 4.52
CA VAL A 165 11.81 17.76 5.77
C VAL A 165 10.91 16.53 5.74
N ARG A 166 9.67 16.67 5.28
CA ARG A 166 8.76 15.54 5.10
C ARG A 166 9.26 14.54 4.06
N ALA A 167 9.80 15.01 2.94
CA ALA A 167 10.35 14.14 1.92
C ALA A 167 11.57 13.33 2.38
N VAL A 168 12.48 13.96 3.12
CA VAL A 168 13.61 13.25 3.71
C VAL A 168 13.11 12.17 4.66
N PHE A 169 12.17 12.49 5.55
CA PHE A 169 11.62 11.51 6.47
C PHE A 169 10.88 10.36 5.77
N ASP A 170 10.07 10.65 4.75
CA ASP A 170 9.36 9.64 3.96
C ASP A 170 10.33 8.72 3.16
N ALA A 171 11.57 9.15 2.89
CA ALA A 171 12.60 8.28 2.32
C ALA A 171 13.24 7.35 3.39
N LEU A 172 13.18 7.73 4.66
CA LEU A 172 13.66 6.88 5.77
C LEU A 172 12.69 5.73 6.05
N SER A 173 11.38 6.01 6.07
CA SER A 173 10.34 5.05 6.46
C SER A 173 9.04 5.25 5.69
N THR A 174 8.24 4.19 5.56
CA THR A 174 6.87 4.24 5.03
C THR A 174 5.87 4.83 6.03
N GLY A 175 6.23 4.91 7.30
CA GLY A 175 5.42 5.47 8.39
C GLY A 175 6.02 6.73 9.00
N ASP A 176 5.45 7.18 10.12
CA ASP A 176 5.94 8.36 10.86
C ASP A 176 6.97 8.01 11.94
N ILE A 177 7.55 6.80 11.86
CA ILE A 177 8.43 6.21 12.88
C ILE A 177 9.53 5.42 12.17
N VAL A 178 10.76 5.54 12.67
CA VAL A 178 11.93 4.82 12.17
C VAL A 178 12.91 4.52 13.31
N ALA A 179 13.61 3.40 13.22
CA ALA A 179 14.67 3.06 14.17
C ALA A 179 15.87 4.03 14.00
N PRO A 180 16.49 4.52 15.08
CA PRO A 180 17.53 5.56 15.01
C PRO A 180 18.75 5.17 14.16
N ASP A 181 19.20 3.93 14.30
CA ASP A 181 20.31 3.32 13.57
C ASP A 181 20.03 3.27 12.06
N VAL A 182 18.83 2.80 11.68
CA VAL A 182 18.40 2.75 10.28
C VAL A 182 18.27 4.16 9.69
N ALA A 183 17.76 5.11 10.48
CA ALA A 183 17.64 6.50 10.07
C ALA A 183 19.00 7.16 9.83
N GLN A 184 19.96 6.97 10.76
CA GLN A 184 21.30 7.54 10.63
C GLN A 184 22.01 6.97 9.39
N LEU A 185 22.01 5.64 9.22
CA LEU A 185 22.59 4.98 8.05
C LEU A 185 22.02 5.50 6.73
N LYS A 186 20.69 5.70 6.66
CA LYS A 186 20.04 6.23 5.47
C LYS A 186 20.38 7.70 5.23
N LEU A 187 20.37 8.54 6.27
CA LEU A 187 20.74 9.96 6.16
C LEU A 187 22.17 10.12 5.65
N ASP A 188 23.09 9.31 6.18
CA ASP A 188 24.49 9.28 5.73
C ASP A 188 24.57 8.89 4.24
N SER A 189 23.77 7.90 3.81
CA SER A 189 23.68 7.47 2.40
C SER A 189 23.08 8.51 1.45
N PHE A 190 22.29 9.45 1.98
CA PHE A 190 21.69 10.52 1.20
C PHE A 190 22.62 11.73 1.03
N SER A 191 23.72 11.78 1.80
CA SER A 191 24.68 12.87 1.73
C SER A 191 25.24 13.03 0.31
N ASN A 192 25.46 14.29 -0.09
CA ASN A 192 25.95 14.62 -1.43
C ASN A 192 27.35 14.05 -1.70
N GLU A 193 28.12 13.79 -0.64
CA GLU A 193 29.43 13.14 -0.73
C GLU A 193 29.35 11.70 -1.26
N GLN A 194 28.27 10.98 -0.92
CA GLN A 194 28.05 9.60 -1.37
C GLN A 194 27.22 9.53 -2.64
N SER A 195 26.44 10.56 -2.95
CA SER A 195 25.51 10.58 -4.07
C SER A 195 25.41 11.98 -4.70
N PRO A 196 26.27 12.32 -5.69
CA PRO A 196 26.37 13.67 -6.26
C PRO A 196 25.08 14.22 -6.92
N ASP A 197 24.08 13.36 -7.17
CA ASP A 197 22.77 13.73 -7.73
C ASP A 197 21.57 13.33 -6.85
N TYR A 198 21.81 13.01 -5.59
CA TYR A 198 20.79 12.48 -4.66
C TYR A 198 20.02 11.27 -5.24
N SER A 199 20.68 10.42 -6.03
CA SER A 199 20.08 9.25 -6.69
C SER A 199 19.58 8.22 -5.67
N VAL A 200 20.34 8.01 -4.59
CA VAL A 200 19.96 7.11 -3.49
C VAL A 200 18.69 7.61 -2.80
N PHE A 201 18.63 8.91 -2.48
CA PHE A 201 17.44 9.55 -1.92
C PHE A 201 16.22 9.41 -2.83
N LYS A 202 16.37 9.68 -4.13
CA LYS A 202 15.27 9.53 -5.12
C LYS A 202 14.75 8.10 -5.18
N SER A 203 15.65 7.12 -5.21
CA SER A 203 15.31 5.70 -5.27
C SER A 203 14.58 5.25 -4.02
N GLU A 204 15.10 5.58 -2.84
CA GLU A 204 14.48 5.22 -1.55
C GLU A 204 13.12 5.90 -1.37
N LEU A 205 13.00 7.19 -1.70
CA LEU A 205 11.71 7.90 -1.65
C LEU A 205 10.68 7.26 -2.58
N LEU A 206 11.07 6.90 -3.81
CA LEU A 206 10.17 6.23 -4.73
C LEU A 206 9.77 4.85 -4.21
N LYS A 207 10.72 4.09 -3.70
CA LYS A 207 10.51 2.75 -3.15
C LYS A 207 9.55 2.77 -1.95
N THR A 208 9.72 3.68 -1.01
CA THR A 208 8.83 3.79 0.16
C THR A 208 7.42 4.20 -0.25
N LYS A 209 7.27 5.15 -1.18
CA LYS A 209 5.94 5.53 -1.70
C LYS A 209 5.26 4.41 -2.48
N LEU A 210 6.00 3.71 -3.35
CA LEU A 210 5.46 2.58 -4.10
C LEU A 210 5.07 1.42 -3.18
N ALA A 211 5.87 1.11 -2.16
CA ALA A 211 5.52 0.09 -1.15
C ALA A 211 4.23 0.46 -0.40
N GLY A 212 4.06 1.74 -0.07
CA GLY A 212 2.82 2.27 0.50
C GLY A 212 1.62 2.03 -0.42
N PHE A 213 1.70 2.44 -1.68
CA PHE A 213 0.61 2.25 -2.63
C PHE A 213 0.35 0.78 -2.97
N SER A 214 1.39 -0.05 -3.07
CA SER A 214 1.23 -1.48 -3.35
C SER A 214 0.52 -2.19 -2.21
N SER A 215 0.78 -1.80 -0.96
CA SER A 215 0.07 -2.36 0.19
C SER A 215 -1.44 -2.07 0.15
N ILE A 216 -1.83 -0.85 -0.24
CA ILE A 216 -3.23 -0.45 -0.37
C ILE A 216 -3.89 -1.17 -1.55
N ALA A 217 -3.21 -1.22 -2.70
CA ALA A 217 -3.70 -1.93 -3.89
C ALA A 217 -3.91 -3.42 -3.60
N PHE A 218 -2.97 -4.04 -2.88
CA PHE A 218 -3.07 -5.43 -2.46
C PHE A 218 -4.23 -5.66 -1.50
N LEU A 219 -4.43 -4.78 -0.51
CA LEU A 219 -5.59 -4.85 0.39
C LEU A 219 -6.91 -4.74 -0.37
N LEU A 220 -7.03 -3.81 -1.32
CA LEU A 220 -8.21 -3.66 -2.16
C LEU A 220 -8.46 -4.88 -3.04
N PHE A 221 -7.40 -5.49 -3.57
CA PHE A 221 -7.50 -6.71 -4.37
C PHE A 221 -7.95 -7.92 -3.55
N LEU A 222 -7.47 -8.07 -2.31
CA LEU A 222 -7.93 -9.12 -1.42
C LEU A 222 -9.40 -8.91 -1.01
N LEU A 223 -9.77 -7.67 -0.69
CA LEU A 223 -11.11 -7.34 -0.19
C LEU A 223 -12.21 -7.32 -1.26
N GLY A 224 -11.91 -6.79 -2.44
CA GLY A 224 -12.91 -6.58 -3.48
C GLY A 224 -13.26 -7.89 -4.20
N PRO A 225 -12.45 -8.32 -5.18
CA PRO A 225 -12.72 -9.53 -5.94
C PRO A 225 -12.77 -10.79 -5.08
N ILE A 226 -11.76 -11.04 -4.25
CA ILE A 226 -11.60 -12.35 -3.60
C ILE A 226 -12.60 -12.51 -2.44
N VAL A 227 -12.56 -11.65 -1.43
CA VAL A 227 -13.51 -11.76 -0.30
C VAL A 227 -14.95 -11.57 -0.77
N GLY A 228 -15.22 -10.59 -1.65
CA GLY A 228 -16.56 -10.30 -2.14
C GLY A 228 -17.18 -11.47 -2.91
N SER A 229 -16.50 -12.00 -3.93
CA SER A 229 -17.05 -13.10 -4.74
C SER A 229 -17.13 -14.39 -3.95
N THR A 230 -16.11 -14.71 -3.16
CA THR A 230 -16.05 -15.98 -2.40
C THR A 230 -17.09 -16.01 -1.29
N CYS A 231 -17.35 -14.88 -0.60
CA CYS A 231 -18.43 -14.79 0.37
C CYS A 231 -19.80 -14.92 -0.30
N LEU A 232 -20.05 -14.24 -1.41
CA LEU A 232 -21.34 -14.28 -2.11
C LEU A 232 -21.64 -15.67 -2.65
N GLU A 233 -20.66 -16.33 -3.28
CA GLU A 233 -20.81 -17.70 -3.79
C GLU A 233 -21.00 -18.71 -2.65
N SER A 234 -20.22 -18.62 -1.57
CA SER A 234 -20.35 -19.53 -0.41
C SER A 234 -21.68 -19.34 0.33
N PHE A 235 -22.16 -18.10 0.44
CA PHE A 235 -23.47 -17.80 1.02
C PHE A 235 -24.61 -18.39 0.17
N ALA A 236 -24.55 -18.19 -1.16
CA ALA A 236 -25.54 -18.72 -2.08
C ALA A 236 -25.61 -20.25 -2.02
N LEU A 237 -24.46 -20.94 -2.00
CA LEU A 237 -24.39 -22.40 -1.95
C LEU A 237 -24.73 -22.99 -0.57
N GLY A 238 -24.38 -22.31 0.53
CA GLY A 238 -24.57 -22.81 1.88
C GLY A 238 -25.97 -22.61 2.47
N TRP A 239 -26.66 -21.53 2.09
CA TRP A 239 -27.99 -21.17 2.63
C TRP A 239 -29.12 -21.29 1.60
N PHE A 240 -28.82 -21.19 0.31
CA PHE A 240 -29.83 -21.26 -0.75
C PHE A 240 -29.43 -22.24 -1.88
N PRO A 241 -29.08 -23.50 -1.57
CA PRO A 241 -28.53 -24.45 -2.54
C PRO A 241 -29.47 -24.69 -3.74
N GLU A 242 -30.78 -24.59 -3.54
CA GLU A 242 -31.80 -24.82 -4.59
C GLU A 242 -31.98 -23.63 -5.55
N THR A 243 -31.54 -22.43 -5.19
CA THR A 243 -31.77 -21.23 -6.01
C THR A 243 -30.87 -21.19 -7.25
N LEU A 244 -29.66 -21.76 -7.20
CA LEU A 244 -28.73 -21.83 -8.34
C LEU A 244 -29.09 -22.91 -9.36
N GLY A 245 -29.81 -23.96 -8.95
CA GLY A 245 -30.29 -25.02 -9.86
C GLY A 245 -31.32 -24.53 -10.90
N LYS A 246 -32.02 -23.43 -10.63
CA LYS A 246 -33.04 -22.85 -11.53
C LYS A 246 -32.50 -21.87 -12.56
N TRP A 247 -31.28 -21.34 -12.39
CA TRP A 247 -30.66 -20.43 -13.37
C TRP A 247 -29.87 -21.16 -14.45
N TYR A 248 -29.60 -22.45 -14.27
CA TYR A 248 -28.85 -23.30 -15.20
C TYR A 248 -29.71 -24.37 -15.90
N SER A 249 -31.04 -24.35 -15.72
CA SER A 249 -32.00 -25.19 -16.45
C SER A 249 -32.62 -24.45 -17.63
#